data_AF-A0A4R7D3G9-F1
#
_entry.id   AF-A0A4R7D3G9-F1
#
_cell.length_a   1.000
_cell.length_b   1.000
_cell.length_c   1.000
_cell.angle_alpha   90.00
_cell.angle_beta   90.00
_cell.angle_gamma   90.00
#
_symmetry.space_group_name_H-M   'P 1'
#
loop_
_entity.id
_entity.type
_entity.pdbx_description
1 polymer ?
#
loop_
_entity_poly.entity_id
_entity_poly.type
_entity_poly.pdbx_seq_one_letter_code
_entity_poly.pdbx_strand_id
1 'polypeptide(L)'
;MNNHLFAWQNGLLEKVAEQKFASPLPKGRICKKHLRKGVLVVWMFLCLFSLTTAQQLSSGWRISEREQPKTFLPTDTIILTDGSFQADSVFGSLEGTWIGQGYQRDADSFWDMKLICRNGRYRISYPSIGCGGKWILAEKKKDKLLFREQIKTGKDACYNNGFILIEPVVDGLIRFSIFYPNLNSLNAIGFLARDGKPIAM
;
A
#
# COMPACT_ATOMS: atom_id res chain seq x y z
N MET A 1 -8.39 -4.52 -18.45
CA MET A 1 -8.10 -5.29 -17.23
C MET A 1 -7.34 -4.39 -16.26
N ASN A 2 -7.98 -3.81 -15.24
CA ASN A 2 -7.33 -3.16 -14.06
C ASN A 2 -8.30 -2.53 -13.02
N ASN A 3 -9.54 -3.04 -12.88
CA ASN A 3 -10.50 -2.47 -11.90
C ASN A 3 -10.60 -3.23 -10.56
N HIS A 4 -9.99 -4.41 -10.44
CA HIS A 4 -10.09 -5.22 -9.21
C HIS A 4 -9.08 -4.82 -8.11
N LEU A 5 -7.95 -4.19 -8.45
CA LEU A 5 -7.00 -3.69 -7.44
C LEU A 5 -7.56 -2.47 -6.67
N PHE A 6 -8.26 -1.57 -7.36
CA PHE A 6 -8.86 -0.37 -6.76
C PHE A 6 -10.07 -0.69 -5.87
N ALA A 7 -10.94 -1.61 -6.30
CA ALA A 7 -12.11 -2.00 -5.50
C ALA A 7 -11.72 -2.71 -4.19
N TRP A 8 -10.60 -3.44 -4.18
CA TRP A 8 -10.12 -4.14 -2.98
C TRP A 8 -9.32 -3.23 -2.03
N GLN A 9 -8.55 -2.26 -2.55
CA GLN A 9 -7.99 -1.18 -1.72
C GLN A 9 -9.10 -0.50 -0.92
N ASN A 10 -10.22 -0.14 -1.57
CA ASN A 10 -11.36 0.50 -0.92
C ASN A 10 -12.07 -0.40 0.13
N GLY A 11 -12.23 -1.70 -0.13
CA GLY A 11 -12.85 -2.62 0.84
C GLY A 11 -11.99 -2.93 2.08
N LEU A 12 -10.66 -2.77 1.99
CA LEU A 12 -9.75 -2.89 3.14
C LEU A 12 -9.71 -1.60 3.98
N LEU A 13 -9.86 -0.44 3.33
CA LEU A 13 -9.95 0.88 3.96
C LEU A 13 -11.16 0.98 4.91
N GLU A 14 -12.30 0.40 4.52
CA GLU A 14 -13.53 0.47 5.29
C GLU A 14 -13.45 -0.34 6.61
N LYS A 15 -12.83 -1.54 6.57
CA LYS A 15 -12.74 -2.42 7.76
C LYS A 15 -11.70 -1.99 8.79
N VAL A 16 -10.63 -1.30 8.37
CA VAL A 16 -9.61 -0.78 9.30
C VAL A 16 -10.07 0.53 9.96
N ALA A 17 -10.90 1.33 9.29
CA ALA A 17 -11.48 2.55 9.84
C ALA A 17 -12.50 2.27 10.97
N GLU A 18 -13.18 1.11 10.95
CA GLU A 18 -14.17 0.75 11.97
C GLU A 18 -13.55 0.22 13.29
N GLN A 19 -12.30 -0.23 13.28
CA GLN A 19 -11.62 -0.67 14.50
C GLN A 19 -10.95 0.49 15.25
N LYS A 20 -11.76 1.16 16.06
CA LYS A 20 -11.40 1.91 17.29
C LYS A 20 -10.53 3.15 17.13
N PHE A 21 -11.16 4.34 17.16
CA PHE A 21 -10.66 5.50 17.90
C PHE A 21 -11.82 6.36 18.44
N ALA A 22 -12.51 5.85 19.47
CA ALA A 22 -13.13 6.71 20.47
C ALA A 22 -12.03 7.04 21.51
N SER A 23 -11.40 8.19 21.37
CA SER A 23 -10.53 8.75 22.41
C SER A 23 -10.69 10.27 22.40
N PRO A 24 -11.03 10.90 23.54
CA PRO A 24 -11.27 12.33 23.59
C PRO A 24 -9.97 13.12 23.42
N LEU A 25 -10.02 14.14 22.56
CA LEU A 25 -8.93 15.10 22.36
C LEU A 25 -8.64 15.88 23.66
N PRO A 26 -7.38 16.03 24.08
CA PRO A 26 -7.04 16.95 25.16
C PRO A 26 -7.18 18.40 24.69
N LYS A 27 -7.98 19.18 25.43
CA LYS A 27 -8.12 20.63 25.27
C LYS A 27 -6.78 21.30 25.60
N GLY A 28 -6.15 21.92 24.61
CA GLY A 28 -4.84 22.57 24.73
C GLY A 28 -4.78 23.94 24.07
N ARG A 29 -4.99 24.96 24.90
CA ARG A 29 -4.59 26.38 24.85
C ARG A 29 -4.23 27.08 23.51
N ILE A 30 -5.08 28.07 23.24
CA ILE A 30 -4.91 29.33 22.49
C ILE A 30 -3.48 29.91 22.56
N CYS A 31 -2.89 30.20 21.40
CA CYS A 31 -1.88 31.24 21.24
C CYS A 31 -2.42 32.32 20.28
N LYS A 32 -2.80 33.47 20.85
CA LYS A 32 -3.13 34.72 20.13
C LYS A 32 -1.83 35.48 19.85
N LYS A 33 -1.64 35.92 18.60
CA LYS A 33 -0.86 37.07 18.05
C LYS A 33 -0.47 36.65 16.62
N HIS A 34 -0.61 37.41 15.54
CA HIS A 34 -0.80 38.84 15.35
C HIS A 34 -1.55 39.08 14.04
N LEU A 35 -2.50 40.01 14.10
CA LEU A 35 -3.24 40.61 13.00
C LEU A 35 -2.31 41.40 12.07
N ARG A 36 -2.36 41.17 10.75
CA ARG A 36 -2.11 42.21 9.73
C ARG A 36 -3.15 42.12 8.60
N LYS A 37 -3.57 43.30 8.19
CA LYS A 37 -4.73 43.66 7.36
C LYS A 37 -4.37 43.70 5.87
N GLY A 38 -5.41 43.60 5.03
CA GLY A 38 -5.41 43.92 3.59
C GLY A 38 -5.22 42.68 2.73
N VAL A 39 -5.98 42.41 1.66
CA VAL A 39 -6.72 43.30 0.76
C VAL A 39 -7.92 42.53 0.20
N LEU A 40 -9.05 43.23 0.12
CA LEU A 40 -10.27 42.84 -0.54
C LEU A 40 -10.07 42.98 -2.06
N VAL A 41 -10.17 41.91 -2.85
CA VAL A 41 -10.44 42.02 -4.29
C VAL A 41 -11.55 41.05 -4.65
N VAL A 42 -12.72 41.65 -4.86
CA VAL A 42 -13.89 41.13 -5.54
C VAL A 42 -13.50 40.79 -6.97
N TRP A 43 -13.69 39.56 -7.46
CA TRP A 43 -14.05 39.30 -8.86
C TRP A 43 -15.01 38.11 -8.92
N MET A 44 -16.22 38.45 -9.35
CA MET A 44 -17.40 37.62 -9.56
C MET A 44 -17.48 37.38 -11.07
N PHE A 45 -17.21 36.18 -11.59
CA PHE A 45 -17.52 35.85 -12.99
C PHE A 45 -18.00 34.39 -13.15
N LEU A 46 -19.33 34.30 -13.30
CA LEU A 46 -20.06 33.53 -14.31
C LEU A 46 -19.94 32.00 -14.34
N CYS A 47 -20.96 31.37 -13.74
CA CYS A 47 -21.64 30.20 -14.28
C CYS A 47 -21.91 30.37 -15.77
N LEU A 48 -21.55 29.38 -16.58
CA LEU A 48 -22.23 28.91 -17.80
C LEU A 48 -21.34 27.84 -18.44
N PHE A 49 -21.50 26.58 -18.03
CA PHE A 49 -21.11 25.46 -18.89
C PHE A 49 -22.36 24.67 -19.21
N SER A 50 -22.82 24.94 -20.43
CA SER A 50 -23.97 24.34 -21.09
C SER A 50 -23.80 22.82 -21.19
N LEU A 51 -24.89 22.14 -20.84
CA LEU A 51 -25.18 20.77 -21.23
C LEU A 51 -24.84 20.55 -22.71
N THR A 52 -24.01 19.56 -23.01
CA THR A 52 -23.94 18.98 -24.35
C THR A 52 -24.25 17.49 -24.27
N THR A 53 -25.39 17.17 -24.84
CA THR A 53 -25.95 15.84 -25.10
C THR A 53 -25.10 15.12 -26.15
N ALA A 54 -24.72 13.86 -25.90
CA ALA A 54 -24.30 12.91 -26.94
C ALA A 54 -24.79 11.52 -26.49
N GLN A 55 -26.00 11.12 -26.87
CA GLN A 55 -26.35 10.34 -28.06
C GLN A 55 -25.55 9.04 -28.22
N GLN A 56 -26.30 7.98 -27.90
CA GLN A 56 -26.16 6.56 -28.11
C GLN A 56 -25.90 6.17 -29.57
N LEU A 57 -24.93 5.29 -29.80
CA LEU A 57 -24.84 4.47 -31.02
C LEU A 57 -24.65 3.00 -30.65
N SER A 58 -25.67 2.24 -31.02
CA SER A 58 -25.77 0.79 -31.03
C SER A 58 -25.02 0.19 -32.22
N SER A 59 -24.22 -0.85 -31.97
CA SER A 59 -24.04 -2.03 -32.84
C SER A 59 -23.20 -3.02 -32.02
N GLY A 60 -23.70 -4.20 -31.64
CA GLY A 60 -24.22 -5.21 -32.55
C GLY A 60 -23.09 -6.15 -32.99
N TRP A 61 -22.32 -6.70 -32.04
CA TRP A 61 -21.38 -7.79 -32.33
C TRP A 61 -21.91 -9.10 -31.75
N ARG A 62 -22.55 -9.85 -32.64
CA ARG A 62 -23.02 -11.21 -32.47
C ARG A 62 -21.82 -12.12 -32.80
N ILE A 63 -21.11 -12.63 -31.78
CA ILE A 63 -20.08 -13.67 -32.00
C ILE A 63 -20.73 -15.04 -31.79
N SER A 64 -20.67 -15.79 -32.89
CA SER A 64 -21.06 -17.17 -33.13
C SER A 64 -20.79 -18.12 -31.95
N GLU A 65 -21.84 -18.80 -31.50
CA GLU A 65 -21.75 -20.13 -30.88
C GLU A 65 -21.27 -21.14 -31.93
N ARG A 66 -20.13 -21.79 -31.66
CA ARG A 66 -19.62 -23.05 -32.22
C ARG A 66 -18.30 -23.29 -31.50
N GLU A 67 -17.96 -24.43 -30.93
CA GLU A 67 -18.51 -25.79 -30.91
C GLU A 67 -17.86 -26.42 -29.67
N GLN A 68 -18.62 -27.17 -28.86
CA GLN A 68 -18.03 -27.90 -27.74
C GLN A 68 -17.14 -29.03 -28.27
N PRO A 69 -15.85 -29.10 -27.87
CA PRO A 69 -15.05 -30.28 -28.17
C PRO A 69 -15.55 -31.46 -27.35
N LYS A 70 -15.87 -32.52 -28.08
CA LYS A 70 -16.30 -33.84 -27.61
C LYS A 70 -15.35 -34.36 -26.55
N THR A 71 -15.95 -34.88 -25.49
CA THR A 71 -15.32 -35.68 -24.44
C THR A 71 -14.60 -36.89 -25.05
N PHE A 72 -13.28 -36.87 -24.98
CA PHE A 72 -12.44 -38.05 -25.19
C PHE A 72 -11.94 -38.45 -23.79
N LEU A 73 -12.47 -39.55 -23.25
CA LEU A 73 -11.96 -40.17 -22.03
C LEU A 73 -10.90 -41.19 -22.43
N PRO A 74 -9.62 -40.99 -22.09
CA PRO A 74 -8.73 -42.09 -21.79
C PRO A 74 -8.87 -42.46 -20.31
N THR A 75 -9.20 -43.73 -20.09
CA THR A 75 -9.25 -44.39 -18.78
C THR A 75 -7.83 -44.55 -18.25
N ASP A 76 -7.34 -43.55 -17.54
CA ASP A 76 -6.23 -43.71 -16.58
C ASP A 76 -6.68 -43.10 -15.26
N THR A 77 -7.06 -43.97 -14.33
CA THR A 77 -7.41 -43.60 -12.95
C THR A 77 -6.15 -43.12 -12.25
N ILE A 78 -5.88 -41.81 -12.33
CA ILE A 78 -4.94 -41.14 -11.44
C ILE A 78 -5.68 -40.95 -10.12
N ILE A 79 -5.20 -41.63 -9.07
CA ILE A 79 -5.62 -41.39 -7.69
C ILE A 79 -5.28 -39.92 -7.38
N LEU A 80 -6.29 -39.06 -7.35
CA LEU A 80 -6.19 -37.73 -6.78
C LEU A 80 -6.05 -37.93 -5.27
N THR A 81 -4.83 -38.10 -4.81
CA THR A 81 -4.52 -37.91 -3.40
C THR A 81 -4.96 -36.49 -3.05
N ASP A 82 -5.85 -36.38 -2.07
CA ASP A 82 -6.27 -35.13 -1.43
C ASP A 82 -5.05 -34.48 -0.77
N GLY A 83 -4.19 -33.90 -1.61
CA GLY A 83 -3.08 -33.07 -1.21
C GLY A 83 -3.69 -31.82 -0.61
N SER A 84 -3.85 -31.84 0.71
CA SER A 84 -4.00 -30.63 1.49
C SER A 84 -2.83 -29.70 1.13
N PHE A 85 -3.07 -28.79 0.19
CA PHE A 85 -2.17 -27.67 -0.07
C PHE A 85 -2.24 -26.81 1.18
N GLN A 86 -1.37 -27.11 2.16
CA GLN A 86 -1.02 -26.16 3.18
C GLN A 86 -0.50 -24.95 2.43
N ALA A 87 -1.29 -23.89 2.45
CA ALA A 87 -0.94 -22.63 1.87
C ALA A 87 0.17 -22.03 2.73
N ASP A 88 1.39 -22.55 2.59
CA ASP A 88 2.59 -21.97 3.15
C ASP A 88 2.60 -20.50 2.76
N SER A 89 2.76 -19.62 3.75
CA SER A 89 2.78 -18.20 3.47
C SER A 89 3.96 -17.91 2.54
N VAL A 90 3.69 -17.21 1.44
CA VAL A 90 4.73 -16.81 0.47
C VAL A 90 5.77 -15.93 1.17
N PHE A 91 5.34 -15.22 2.21
CA PHE A 91 6.24 -14.81 3.28
C PHE A 91 6.72 -16.03 4.05
N GLY A 92 7.84 -16.61 3.62
CA GLY A 92 8.73 -17.27 4.58
C GLY A 92 9.02 -16.32 5.76
N SER A 93 9.74 -16.79 6.77
CA SER A 93 10.07 -15.93 7.91
C SER A 93 10.74 -14.62 7.45
N LEU A 94 10.12 -13.47 7.75
CA LEU A 94 10.72 -12.15 7.53
C LEU A 94 11.98 -11.92 8.37
N GLU A 95 12.28 -12.84 9.30
CA GLU A 95 13.46 -12.81 10.17
C GLU A 95 14.74 -12.51 9.41
N GLY A 96 15.54 -11.58 9.93
CA GLY A 96 16.79 -11.14 9.33
C GLY A 96 16.89 -9.62 9.17
N THR A 97 17.94 -9.21 8.45
CA THR A 97 18.16 -7.82 8.06
C THR A 97 17.85 -7.67 6.59
N TRP A 98 17.14 -6.60 6.24
CA TRP A 98 16.77 -6.23 4.89
C TRP A 98 17.23 -4.81 4.61
N ILE A 99 17.81 -4.59 3.44
CA ILE A 99 18.35 -3.31 2.99
C ILE A 99 17.82 -2.99 1.60
N GLY A 100 17.66 -1.71 1.31
CA GLY A 100 17.24 -1.26 -0.01
C GLY A 100 16.92 0.22 -0.01
N GLN A 101 16.14 0.66 -0.99
CA GLN A 101 15.83 2.08 -1.20
C GLN A 101 14.34 2.28 -1.46
N GLY A 102 13.84 3.42 -0.98
CA GLY A 102 12.50 3.92 -1.27
C GLY A 102 12.56 5.12 -2.19
N TYR A 103 11.62 5.19 -3.13
CA TYR A 103 11.32 6.37 -3.92
C TYR A 103 10.09 7.06 -3.33
N GLN A 104 10.25 8.33 -2.96
CA GLN A 104 9.20 9.18 -2.40
C GLN A 104 8.64 10.10 -3.49
N ARG A 105 7.34 9.99 -3.75
CA ARG A 105 6.71 10.57 -4.94
C ARG A 105 6.53 12.07 -4.88
N ASP A 106 6.23 12.61 -3.70
CA ASP A 106 5.95 14.05 -3.53
C ASP A 106 7.22 14.90 -3.48
N ALA A 107 8.32 14.32 -3.04
CA ALA A 107 9.64 14.95 -2.99
C ALA A 107 10.54 14.58 -4.19
N ASP A 108 10.09 13.68 -5.08
CA ASP A 108 10.87 13.15 -6.21
C ASP A 108 12.31 12.76 -5.81
N SER A 109 12.42 11.95 -4.75
CA SER A 109 13.71 11.63 -4.14
C SER A 109 13.80 10.18 -3.67
N PHE A 110 15.05 9.71 -3.53
CA PHE A 110 15.36 8.37 -3.04
C PHE A 110 15.98 8.44 -1.65
N TRP A 111 15.71 7.43 -0.83
CA TRP A 111 16.31 7.28 0.49
C TRP A 111 16.61 5.82 0.82
N ASP A 112 17.66 5.63 1.62
CA ASP A 112 18.09 4.32 2.05
C ASP A 112 17.20 3.81 3.17
N MET A 113 17.02 2.49 3.19
CA MET A 113 16.15 1.82 4.13
C MET A 113 16.82 0.56 4.68
N LYS A 114 16.72 0.38 5.99
CA LYS A 114 17.14 -0.84 6.66
C LYS A 114 16.08 -1.31 7.64
N LEU A 115 15.60 -2.53 7.44
CA LEU A 115 14.61 -3.22 8.25
C LEU A 115 15.28 -4.40 8.96
N ILE A 116 15.16 -4.44 10.29
CA ILE A 116 15.63 -5.55 11.11
C ILE A 116 14.40 -6.24 11.71
N CYS A 117 14.19 -7.49 11.31
CA CYS A 117 13.13 -8.35 11.79
C CYS A 117 13.74 -9.38 12.74
N ARG A 118 13.38 -9.31 14.03
CA ARG A 118 13.83 -10.28 15.04
C ARG A 118 12.77 -10.66 16.04
N ASN A 119 12.41 -11.94 16.09
CA ASN A 119 11.43 -12.50 17.04
C ASN A 119 10.11 -11.71 17.00
N GLY A 120 9.59 -11.45 15.80
CA GLY A 120 8.35 -10.68 15.60
C GLY A 120 8.46 -9.18 15.91
N ARG A 121 9.67 -8.65 16.12
CA ARG A 121 9.92 -7.20 16.26
C ARG A 121 10.53 -6.66 14.98
N TYR A 122 9.98 -5.55 14.51
CA TYR A 122 10.35 -4.92 13.24
C TYR A 122 10.90 -3.53 13.52
N ARG A 123 12.23 -3.38 13.47
CA ARG A 123 12.92 -2.09 13.66
C ARG A 123 13.27 -1.52 12.30
N ILE A 124 13.00 -0.24 12.10
CA ILE A 124 13.25 0.43 10.84
C ILE A 124 14.18 1.62 11.03
N SER A 125 15.07 1.83 10.07
CA SER A 125 15.89 3.03 9.95
C SER A 125 15.92 3.51 8.50
N TYR A 126 15.91 4.84 8.34
CA TYR A 126 16.03 5.58 7.09
C TYR A 126 17.28 6.46 7.18
N PRO A 127 18.49 5.91 6.97
CA PRO A 127 19.74 6.58 7.34
C PRO A 127 19.97 7.89 6.60
N SER A 128 19.66 7.94 5.30
CA SER A 128 19.88 9.11 4.45
C SER A 128 19.05 10.33 4.84
N ILE A 129 17.97 10.13 5.60
CA ILE A 129 17.08 11.20 6.07
C ILE A 129 17.00 11.28 7.61
N GLY A 130 17.87 10.56 8.32
CA GLY A 130 18.00 10.64 9.78
C GLY A 130 16.78 10.15 10.58
N CYS A 131 15.92 9.33 9.99
CA CYS A 131 14.69 8.84 10.62
C CYS A 131 14.76 7.37 11.02
N GLY A 132 13.95 6.98 11.99
CA GLY A 132 13.94 5.60 12.46
C GLY A 132 12.86 5.33 13.49
N GLY A 133 12.54 4.05 13.68
CA GLY A 133 11.45 3.66 14.55
C GLY A 133 11.18 2.17 14.54
N LYS A 134 9.90 1.83 14.63
CA LYS A 134 9.44 0.45 14.56
C LYS A 134 8.17 0.34 13.73
N TRP A 135 7.98 -0.84 13.15
CA TRP A 135 6.74 -1.23 12.51
C TRP A 135 5.97 -2.18 13.42
N ILE A 136 4.67 -1.92 13.56
CA ILE A 136 3.76 -2.73 14.36
C ILE A 136 2.88 -3.50 13.38
N LEU A 137 2.94 -4.83 13.41
CA LEU A 137 2.13 -5.67 12.53
C LEU A 137 0.65 -5.43 12.83
N ALA A 138 -0.09 -4.98 11.81
CA ALA A 138 -1.52 -4.71 11.88
C ALA A 138 -2.33 -5.87 11.26
N GLU A 139 -1.88 -6.41 10.13
CA GLU A 139 -2.55 -7.52 9.46
C GLU A 139 -1.53 -8.45 8.79
N LYS A 140 -1.80 -9.76 8.80
CA LYS A 140 -1.01 -10.78 8.11
C LYS A 140 -1.90 -11.62 7.21
N LYS A 141 -1.55 -11.70 5.93
CA LYS A 141 -2.15 -12.60 4.94
C LYS A 141 -1.08 -13.46 4.28
N LYS A 142 -1.52 -14.39 3.41
CA LYS A 142 -0.64 -15.32 2.71
C LYS A 142 0.45 -14.61 1.89
N ASP A 143 0.09 -13.49 1.27
CA ASP A 143 0.84 -12.78 0.24
C ASP A 143 1.15 -11.31 0.60
N LYS A 144 0.71 -10.84 1.78
CA LYS A 144 0.94 -9.45 2.23
C LYS A 144 0.98 -9.32 3.73
N LEU A 145 1.76 -8.35 4.19
CA LEU A 145 1.83 -7.93 5.57
C LEU A 145 1.55 -6.43 5.63
N LEU A 146 0.62 -6.03 6.49
CA LEU A 146 0.31 -4.64 6.74
C LEU A 146 0.88 -4.25 8.10
N PHE A 147 1.61 -3.16 8.13
CA PHE A 147 2.18 -2.58 9.35
C PHE A 147 1.69 -1.16 9.56
N ARG A 148 1.69 -0.74 10.82
CA ARG A 148 1.61 0.66 11.21
C ARG A 148 2.98 1.15 11.63
N GLU A 149 3.40 2.28 11.07
CA GLU A 149 4.66 2.90 11.43
C GLU A 149 4.59 3.60 12.78
N GLN A 150 5.69 3.53 13.53
CA GLN A 150 5.91 4.40 14.66
C GLN A 150 7.34 4.96 14.64
N ILE A 151 7.50 6.18 14.14
CA ILE A 151 8.74 6.95 14.15
C ILE A 151 9.13 7.31 15.59
N LYS A 152 10.39 7.06 15.93
CA LYS A 152 11.00 7.32 17.23
C LYS A 152 12.10 8.38 17.15
N THR A 153 12.85 8.41 16.06
CA THR A 153 13.90 9.39 15.77
C THR A 153 13.57 10.16 14.48
N GLY A 154 13.92 11.45 14.43
CA GLY A 154 13.60 12.30 13.26
C GLY A 154 12.13 12.73 13.16
N LYS A 155 11.41 12.82 14.30
CA LYS A 155 9.96 13.11 14.32
C LYS A 155 9.56 14.46 13.71
N ASP A 156 10.48 15.43 13.72
CA ASP A 156 10.21 16.76 13.18
C ASP A 156 10.39 16.82 11.65
N ALA A 157 11.04 15.80 11.07
CA ALA A 157 11.34 15.71 9.64
C ALA A 157 10.54 14.62 8.92
N CYS A 158 10.08 13.59 9.65
CA CYS A 158 9.42 12.43 9.06
C CYS A 158 7.96 12.29 9.46
N TYR A 159 7.14 11.94 8.47
CA TYR A 159 5.77 11.53 8.70
C TYR A 159 5.73 10.31 9.62
N ASN A 160 4.76 10.30 10.53
CA ASN A 160 4.58 9.24 11.51
C ASN A 160 3.17 8.66 11.40
N ASN A 161 2.98 7.43 11.88
CA ASN A 161 1.73 6.68 11.82
C ASN A 161 1.27 6.37 10.38
N GLY A 162 2.18 6.38 9.41
CA GLY A 162 1.91 5.84 8.07
C GLY A 162 1.64 4.34 8.12
N PHE A 163 1.10 3.82 7.03
CA PHE A 163 0.90 2.39 6.85
C PHE A 163 1.90 1.84 5.85
N ILE A 164 2.40 0.64 6.12
CA ILE A 164 3.36 -0.03 5.26
C ILE A 164 2.77 -1.36 4.82
N LEU A 165 2.61 -1.51 3.51
CA LEU A 165 2.27 -2.78 2.88
C LEU A 165 3.57 -3.43 2.39
N ILE A 166 3.84 -4.65 2.84
CA ILE A 166 4.94 -5.48 2.34
C ILE A 166 4.34 -6.61 1.51
N GLU A 167 4.93 -6.84 0.34
CA GLU A 167 4.56 -7.91 -0.59
C GLU A 167 5.83 -8.65 -1.05
N PRO A 168 5.81 -9.99 -1.15
CA PRO A 168 6.94 -10.73 -1.67
C PRO A 168 7.01 -10.52 -3.18
N VAL A 169 8.22 -10.45 -3.70
CA VAL A 169 8.52 -10.38 -5.13
C VAL A 169 9.33 -11.63 -5.49
N VAL A 170 9.45 -11.89 -6.78
CA VAL A 170 10.33 -12.93 -7.32
C VAL A 170 11.77 -12.74 -6.78
N ASP A 171 12.52 -13.84 -6.66
CA ASP A 171 13.92 -13.87 -6.24
C ASP A 171 14.21 -13.54 -4.76
N GLY A 172 13.16 -13.47 -3.94
CA GLY A 172 13.27 -13.23 -2.50
C GLY A 172 13.50 -11.76 -2.16
N LEU A 173 13.20 -10.86 -3.09
CA LEU A 173 13.01 -9.44 -2.82
C LEU A 173 11.66 -9.22 -2.15
N ILE A 174 11.54 -8.15 -1.37
CA ILE A 174 10.26 -7.68 -0.88
C ILE A 174 10.00 -6.27 -1.39
N ARG A 175 8.80 -6.04 -1.91
CA ARG A 175 8.31 -4.71 -2.23
C ARG A 175 7.69 -4.13 -0.98
N PHE A 176 7.93 -2.84 -0.75
CA PHE A 176 7.20 -2.08 0.25
C PHE A 176 6.48 -0.90 -0.39
N SER A 177 5.31 -0.57 0.14
CA SER A 177 4.55 0.63 -0.19
C SER A 177 4.20 1.35 1.11
N ILE A 178 4.56 2.62 1.21
CA ILE A 178 4.26 3.49 2.36
C ILE A 178 3.11 4.41 1.99
N PHE A 179 2.09 4.44 2.82
CA PHE A 179 0.93 5.31 2.68
C PHE A 179 0.90 6.35 3.78
N TYR A 180 0.36 7.52 3.46
CA TYR A 180 0.03 8.52 4.47
C TYR A 180 -0.93 7.96 5.54
N PRO A 181 -1.00 8.55 6.74
CA PRO A 181 -1.83 8.04 7.84
C PRO A 181 -3.34 7.90 7.51
N ASN A 182 -3.82 8.59 6.49
CA ASN A 182 -5.19 8.49 5.99
C ASN A 182 -5.40 7.37 4.96
N LEU A 183 -4.38 6.54 4.69
CA LEU A 183 -4.34 5.39 3.77
C LEU A 183 -4.64 5.66 2.28
N ASN A 184 -5.25 6.79 1.94
CA ASN A 184 -5.75 7.07 0.59
C ASN A 184 -4.68 7.62 -0.36
N SER A 185 -3.45 7.81 0.11
CA SER A 185 -2.38 8.41 -0.68
C SER A 185 -1.08 7.66 -0.48
N LEU A 186 -0.63 7.00 -1.55
CA LEU A 186 0.69 6.40 -1.63
C LEU A 186 1.74 7.51 -1.47
N ASN A 187 2.64 7.37 -0.50
CA ASN A 187 3.73 8.31 -0.26
C ASN A 187 5.00 7.84 -0.98
N ALA A 188 5.41 6.60 -0.69
CA ALA A 188 6.65 6.03 -1.21
C ALA A 188 6.49 4.55 -1.59
N ILE A 189 7.37 4.10 -2.48
CA ILE A 189 7.46 2.69 -2.91
C ILE A 189 8.93 2.30 -3.03
N GLY A 190 9.25 1.04 -2.77
CA GLY A 190 10.61 0.56 -2.94
C GLY A 190 10.75 -0.94 -2.79
N PHE A 191 11.99 -1.39 -2.78
CA PHE A 191 12.36 -2.79 -2.65
C PHE A 191 13.40 -2.97 -1.56
N LEU A 192 13.34 -4.10 -0.87
CA LEU A 192 14.38 -4.54 0.04
C LEU A 192 14.87 -5.93 -0.36
N ALA A 193 16.18 -6.09 -0.26
CA ALA A 193 16.86 -7.36 -0.37
C ALA A 193 17.38 -7.78 1.01
N ARG A 194 17.52 -9.09 1.21
CA ARG A 194 18.15 -9.60 2.43
C ARG A 194 19.62 -9.18 2.44
N ASP A 195 20.06 -8.62 3.56
CA ASP A 195 21.45 -8.17 3.75
C ASP A 195 22.42 -9.33 3.49
N GLY A 196 23.45 -9.08 2.68
CA GLY A 196 24.40 -10.09 2.23
C GLY A 196 23.97 -10.95 1.03
N LYS A 197 22.76 -10.77 0.48
CA LYS A 197 22.37 -11.39 -0.81
C LYS A 197 22.51 -10.35 -1.95
N PRO A 198 23.29 -10.62 -3.01
CA PRO A 198 23.37 -9.72 -4.16
C PRO A 198 21.98 -9.53 -4.77
N ILE A 199 21.65 -8.28 -5.11
CA ILE A 199 20.50 -7.98 -5.97
C ILE A 199 20.95 -8.33 -7.39
N ALA A 200 20.40 -9.40 -7.97
CA ALA A 200 20.56 -9.64 -9.40
C ALA A 200 19.77 -8.52 -10.11
N MET A 201 20.51 -7.58 -10.70
CA MET A 201 19.96 -6.52 -11.55
C MET A 201 19.84 -7.00 -12.99
#